data_AF-H0IXJ4-F1
#
_entry.id   AF-H0IXJ4-F1
#
_cell.length_a   1.000
_cell.length_b   1.000
_cell.length_c   1.000
_cell.angle_alpha   90.00
_cell.angle_beta   90.00
_cell.angle_gamma   90.00
#
_symmetry.space_group_name_H-M   'P 1'
#
loop_
_entity.id
_entity.type
_entity.pdbx_description
1 polymer ?
#
loop_
_entity_poly.entity_id
_entity_poly.type
_entity_poly.pdbx_seq_one_letter_code
_entity_poly.pdbx_strand_id
1 'polypeptide(L)'
;MRAPLSLPQLWESTKYVSWPQSHSNPIVRVPRPSGKPETKSISRLANEYDTFERCIAYRDQRGREVWGARRWKELLLVDARSVARHREEPAGPITGVYHYERPTGTTLWVAAWYELMPDGSRKKRSAQFSYGTSRTRYATSEEAMQAAIKRRQEEEARWYCVVGQRDQRRVNQ
;
A
#
# COMPACT_ATOMS: atom_id res chain seq x y z
N MET A 1 -32.43 -7.43 6.74
CA MET A 1 -32.14 -6.89 5.39
C MET A 1 -31.60 -5.47 5.57
N ARG A 2 -30.46 -5.10 4.97
CA ARG A 2 -29.99 -3.70 4.99
C ARG A 2 -30.85 -2.89 4.02
N ALA A 3 -31.32 -1.71 4.44
CA ALA A 3 -32.04 -0.80 3.56
C ALA A 3 -31.15 -0.40 2.37
N PRO A 4 -31.69 -0.28 1.14
CA PRO A 4 -30.93 0.24 0.01
C PRO A 4 -30.43 1.65 0.35
N LEU A 5 -29.13 1.89 0.13
CA LEU A 5 -28.50 3.18 0.41
C LEU A 5 -29.06 4.25 -0.53
N SER A 6 -29.23 5.46 -0.02
CA SER A 6 -29.53 6.62 -0.87
C SER A 6 -28.31 6.98 -1.72
N LEU A 7 -28.52 7.67 -2.84
CA LEU A 7 -27.44 8.02 -3.77
C LEU A 7 -26.28 8.80 -3.10
N PRO A 8 -26.51 9.78 -2.21
CA PRO A 8 -25.42 10.41 -1.45
C PRO A 8 -24.59 9.41 -0.63
N GLN A 9 -25.25 8.46 0.02
CA GLN A 9 -24.57 7.41 0.80
C GLN A 9 -23.79 6.43 -0.08
N LEU A 10 -24.24 6.20 -1.33
CA LEU A 10 -23.50 5.42 -2.31
C LEU A 10 -22.21 6.13 -2.72
N TRP A 11 -22.24 7.44 -2.97
CA TRP A 11 -21.04 8.21 -3.28
C TRP A 11 -20.01 8.19 -2.14
N GLU A 12 -20.46 8.29 -0.88
CA GLU A 12 -19.58 8.31 0.29
C GLU A 12 -18.97 6.94 0.63
N SER A 13 -19.74 5.87 0.48
CA SER A 13 -19.30 4.51 0.81
C SER A 13 -18.49 3.83 -0.30
N THR A 14 -18.52 4.37 -1.52
CA THR A 14 -17.87 3.76 -2.67
C THR A 14 -16.39 4.08 -2.72
N LYS A 15 -15.54 3.05 -2.60
CA LYS A 15 -14.09 3.22 -2.78
C LYS A 15 -13.73 3.71 -4.17
N TYR A 16 -12.76 4.63 -4.19
CA TYR A 16 -12.11 5.17 -5.38
C TYR A 16 -13.01 5.98 -6.31
N VAL A 17 -14.21 6.34 -5.87
CA VAL A 17 -15.11 7.26 -6.56
C VAL A 17 -15.49 8.34 -5.57
N SER A 18 -15.57 9.59 -6.02
CA SER A 18 -16.02 10.69 -5.18
C SER A 18 -16.60 11.79 -6.05
N TRP A 19 -17.62 12.47 -5.57
CA TRP A 19 -18.11 13.70 -6.18
C TRP A 19 -18.13 14.84 -5.15
N PRO A 20 -17.02 15.58 -5.03
CA PRO A 20 -16.98 16.74 -4.14
C PRO A 20 -17.92 17.84 -4.67
N GLN A 21 -18.62 18.55 -3.79
CA GLN A 21 -19.55 19.62 -4.17
C GLN A 21 -18.90 20.74 -4.99
N SER A 22 -17.59 20.97 -4.82
CA SER A 22 -16.82 21.95 -5.58
C SER A 22 -16.53 21.55 -7.03
N HIS A 23 -16.94 20.35 -7.47
CA HIS A 23 -16.62 19.81 -8.79
C HIS A 23 -17.85 19.66 -9.66
N SER A 24 -17.74 20.10 -10.91
CA SER A 24 -18.78 19.95 -11.92
C SER A 24 -19.02 18.49 -12.35
N ASN A 25 -18.00 17.64 -12.19
CA ASN A 25 -18.02 16.23 -12.57
C ASN A 25 -17.44 15.35 -11.45
N PRO A 26 -17.96 14.13 -11.26
CA PRO A 26 -17.37 13.17 -10.33
C PRO A 26 -15.97 12.72 -10.78
N ILE A 27 -15.19 12.30 -9.79
CA ILE A 27 -13.80 11.87 -9.95
C ILE A 27 -13.67 10.40 -9.56
N VAL A 28 -13.05 9.62 -10.44
CA VAL A 28 -12.59 8.26 -10.17
C VAL A 28 -11.07 8.27 -9.95
N ARG A 29 -10.60 7.70 -8.83
CA ARG A 29 -9.17 7.63 -8.45
C ARG A 29 -8.72 6.19 -8.30
N VAL A 30 -8.28 5.56 -9.39
CA VAL A 30 -7.79 4.18 -9.36
C VAL A 30 -6.36 4.15 -8.81
N PRO A 31 -6.09 3.45 -7.71
CA PRO A 31 -4.73 3.40 -7.15
C PRO A 31 -3.77 2.73 -8.14
N ARG A 32 -2.51 3.17 -8.19
CA ARG A 32 -1.44 2.49 -8.93
C ARG A 32 -0.46 1.79 -7.98
N PRO A 33 0.30 0.78 -8.45
CA PRO A 33 1.38 0.17 -7.69
C PRO A 33 2.44 1.17 -7.20
N SER A 34 2.76 2.19 -8.00
CA SER A 34 3.69 3.28 -7.62
C SER A 34 3.24 4.10 -6.41
N GLY A 35 1.95 4.02 -6.05
CA GLY A 35 1.36 4.75 -4.92
C GLY A 35 0.64 6.04 -5.31
N LYS A 36 0.92 6.60 -6.49
CA LYS A 36 0.17 7.75 -7.06
C LYS A 36 -1.07 7.23 -7.79
N PRO A 37 -2.29 7.65 -7.43
CA PRO A 37 -3.50 7.19 -8.12
C PRO A 37 -3.61 7.79 -9.53
N GLU A 38 -4.15 7.01 -10.46
CA GLU A 38 -4.64 7.52 -11.73
C GLU A 38 -6.01 8.15 -11.49
N THR A 39 -6.18 9.39 -11.94
CA THR A 39 -7.39 10.18 -11.68
C THR A 39 -8.08 10.48 -13.01
N LYS A 40 -9.40 10.23 -13.08
CA LYS A 40 -10.22 10.59 -14.22
C LYS A 40 -11.49 11.29 -13.78
N SER A 41 -11.80 12.40 -14.41
CA SER A 41 -13.09 13.07 -14.30
C SER A 41 -14.07 12.44 -15.28
N ILE A 42 -15.26 12.06 -14.81
CA ILE A 42 -16.30 11.44 -15.63
C ILE A 42 -17.39 12.47 -15.89
N SER A 43 -17.66 12.77 -17.15
CA SER A 43 -18.71 13.72 -17.53
C SER A 43 -20.06 13.30 -16.96
N ARG A 44 -20.73 14.24 -16.30
CA ARG A 44 -22.08 14.09 -15.78
C ARG A 44 -23.07 13.77 -16.90
N LEU A 45 -23.99 12.85 -16.62
CA LEU A 45 -25.15 12.54 -17.43
C LEU A 45 -26.40 13.26 -16.89
N ALA A 46 -27.51 13.18 -17.62
CA ALA A 46 -28.77 13.77 -17.20
C ALA A 46 -29.26 13.19 -15.86
N ASN A 47 -29.02 11.89 -15.64
CA ASN A 47 -29.32 11.18 -14.39
C ASN A 47 -28.05 11.01 -13.55
N GLU A 48 -28.16 11.33 -12.26
CA GLU A 48 -27.06 11.18 -11.29
C GLU A 48 -26.71 9.71 -11.04
N TYR A 49 -27.71 8.82 -11.01
CA TYR A 49 -27.53 7.37 -10.87
C TYR A 49 -26.78 6.78 -12.08
N ASP A 50 -27.15 7.15 -13.30
CA ASP A 50 -26.42 6.70 -14.51
C ASP A 50 -24.97 7.21 -14.51
N THR A 51 -24.76 8.44 -13.99
CA THR A 51 -23.42 8.99 -13.79
C THR A 51 -22.62 8.16 -12.80
N PHE A 52 -23.25 7.75 -11.68
CA PHE A 52 -22.65 6.88 -10.68
C PHE A 52 -22.27 5.51 -11.27
N GLU A 53 -23.19 4.84 -11.97
CA GLU A 53 -22.91 3.55 -12.61
C GLU A 53 -21.77 3.65 -13.62
N ARG A 54 -21.72 4.73 -14.41
CA ARG A 54 -20.60 4.97 -15.34
C ARG A 54 -19.26 5.14 -14.60
N CYS A 55 -19.26 5.78 -13.45
CA CYS A 55 -18.06 5.89 -12.61
C CYS A 55 -17.61 4.53 -12.08
N ILE A 56 -18.54 3.70 -11.60
CA ILE A 56 -18.27 2.33 -11.13
C ILE A 56 -17.70 1.48 -12.26
N ALA A 57 -18.35 1.50 -13.43
CA ALA A 57 -17.91 0.73 -14.60
C ALA A 57 -16.49 1.12 -15.01
N TYR A 58 -16.19 2.42 -15.10
CA TYR A 58 -14.83 2.89 -15.41
C TYR A 58 -13.83 2.48 -14.32
N ARG A 59 -14.18 2.66 -13.04
CA ARG A 59 -13.34 2.27 -11.90
C ARG A 59 -12.97 0.80 -11.97
N ASP A 60 -13.95 -0.08 -12.20
CA ASP A 60 -13.74 -1.52 -12.19
C ASP A 60 -12.99 -2.02 -13.42
N GLN A 61 -13.31 -1.48 -14.60
CA GLN A 61 -12.54 -1.75 -15.80
C GLN A 61 -11.07 -1.40 -15.58
N ARG A 62 -10.79 -0.15 -15.20
CA ARG A 62 -9.42 0.32 -15.06
C ARG A 62 -8.69 -0.33 -13.89
N GLY A 63 -9.39 -0.59 -12.78
CA GLY A 63 -8.87 -1.32 -11.64
C GLY A 63 -8.40 -2.74 -12.02
N ARG A 64 -9.19 -3.46 -12.83
CA ARG A 64 -8.82 -4.79 -13.34
C ARG A 64 -7.65 -4.74 -14.31
N GLU A 65 -7.58 -3.74 -15.18
CA GLU A 65 -6.44 -3.54 -16.09
C GLU A 65 -5.12 -3.33 -15.33
N VAL A 66 -5.16 -2.61 -14.21
CA VAL A 66 -3.95 -2.30 -13.42
C VAL A 66 -3.56 -3.42 -12.47
N TRP A 67 -4.53 -4.04 -11.80
CA TRP A 67 -4.29 -4.95 -10.67
C TRP A 67 -4.62 -6.42 -10.98
N GLY A 68 -5.29 -6.71 -12.09
CA GLY A 68 -5.94 -7.99 -12.32
C GLY A 68 -7.21 -8.14 -11.48
N ALA A 69 -8.10 -9.05 -11.91
CA ALA A 69 -9.42 -9.21 -11.31
C ALA A 69 -9.38 -9.60 -9.82
N ARG A 70 -8.52 -10.56 -9.46
CA ARG A 70 -8.37 -11.06 -8.08
C ARG A 70 -7.96 -9.93 -7.13
N ARG A 71 -6.85 -9.25 -7.43
CA ARG A 71 -6.30 -8.20 -6.57
C ARG A 71 -7.20 -6.98 -6.53
N TRP A 72 -7.86 -6.65 -7.64
CA TRP A 72 -8.85 -5.57 -7.65
C TRP A 72 -10.02 -5.84 -6.70
N LYS A 73 -10.54 -7.07 -6.68
CA LYS A 73 -11.60 -7.46 -5.75
C LYS A 73 -11.14 -7.33 -4.29
N GLU A 74 -9.94 -7.79 -3.96
CA GLU A 74 -9.36 -7.63 -2.62
C GLU A 74 -9.21 -6.15 -2.24
N LEU A 75 -8.76 -5.31 -3.16
CA LEU A 75 -8.58 -3.87 -2.94
C LEU A 75 -9.89 -3.15 -2.58
N LEU A 76 -11.02 -3.56 -3.16
CA LEU A 76 -12.32 -3.00 -2.82
C LEU A 76 -12.79 -3.41 -1.42
N LEU A 77 -12.36 -4.58 -0.93
CA LEU A 77 -12.80 -5.13 0.36
C LEU A 77 -12.00 -4.60 1.55
N VAL A 78 -10.72 -4.24 1.39
CA VAL A 78 -9.85 -3.85 2.51
C VAL A 78 -9.80 -2.34 2.71
N ASP A 79 -9.91 -1.86 3.95
CA ASP A 79 -9.93 -0.42 4.25
C ASP A 79 -8.57 0.24 4.05
N ALA A 80 -7.49 -0.48 4.39
CA ALA A 80 -6.13 -0.04 4.16
C ALA A 80 -5.27 -1.15 3.55
N ARG A 81 -4.20 -0.75 2.87
CA ARG A 81 -3.27 -1.67 2.18
C ARG A 81 -1.96 -1.80 2.94
N SER A 82 -1.43 -3.01 3.01
CA SER A 82 -0.04 -3.24 3.42
C SER A 82 0.92 -2.78 2.32
N VAL A 83 1.33 -1.53 2.42
CA VAL A 83 2.38 -0.92 1.57
C VAL A 83 3.31 -0.15 2.49
N ALA A 84 4.61 -0.49 2.48
CA ALA A 84 5.59 0.32 3.18
C ALA A 84 5.85 1.63 2.42
N ARG A 85 5.93 2.74 3.15
CA ARG A 85 6.54 3.96 2.63
C ARG A 85 8.05 3.89 2.86
N HIS A 86 8.82 4.30 1.86
CA HIS A 86 10.26 4.49 2.03
C HIS A 86 10.45 5.64 3.02
N ARG A 87 11.28 5.43 4.04
CA ARG A 87 11.67 6.51 4.95
C ARG A 87 12.74 7.35 4.25
N GLU A 88 12.65 8.66 4.38
CA GLU A 88 13.72 9.56 3.93
C GLU A 88 14.89 9.51 4.91
N GLU A 89 14.63 9.46 6.22
CA GLU A 89 15.66 9.30 7.25
C GLU A 89 15.18 8.45 8.46
N PRO A 90 16.05 7.61 9.07
CA PRO A 90 17.28 7.11 8.48
C PRO A 90 16.94 6.26 7.24
N ALA A 91 17.53 6.62 6.10
CA ALA A 91 17.42 5.84 4.88
C ALA A 91 18.25 4.56 5.02
N GLY A 92 17.72 3.46 4.51
CA GLY A 92 18.50 2.25 4.27
C GLY A 92 18.46 1.86 2.81
N PRO A 93 19.14 0.75 2.44
CA PRO A 93 19.34 0.36 1.06
C PRO A 93 18.02 0.07 0.32
N ILE A 94 16.99 -0.35 1.06
CA ILE A 94 15.66 -0.63 0.52
C ILE A 94 14.56 -0.12 1.45
N THR A 95 13.34 -0.01 0.92
CA THR A 95 12.16 0.36 1.72
C THR A 95 11.93 -0.60 2.89
N GLY A 96 11.92 -0.05 4.09
CA GLY A 96 11.68 -0.80 5.32
C GLY A 96 12.95 -1.43 5.90
N VAL A 97 14.12 -1.24 5.28
CA VAL A 97 15.41 -1.52 5.94
C VAL A 97 16.05 -0.21 6.34
N TYR A 98 16.58 -0.12 7.55
CA TYR A 98 17.32 1.05 8.02
C TYR A 98 18.37 0.65 9.04
N HIS A 99 19.46 1.42 9.06
CA HIS A 99 20.55 1.24 10.00
C HIS A 99 20.27 2.02 11.28
N TYR A 100 20.60 1.43 12.43
CA TYR A 100 20.49 2.09 13.72
C TYR A 100 21.81 1.96 14.46
N GLU A 101 22.55 3.07 14.52
CA GLU A 101 23.79 3.18 15.27
C GLU A 101 23.50 3.72 16.67
N ARG A 102 23.98 3.00 17.70
CA ARG A 102 23.98 3.50 19.07
C ARG A 102 25.37 4.01 19.42
N PRO A 103 25.53 5.23 19.96
CA PRO A 103 26.82 5.75 20.39
C PRO A 103 27.55 4.85 21.40
N THR A 104 26.77 4.14 22.22
CA THR A 104 27.26 3.12 23.15
C THR A 104 26.36 1.90 23.07
N GLY A 105 26.84 0.82 22.46
CA GLY A 105 26.14 -0.46 22.41
C GLY A 105 26.15 -1.12 21.04
N THR A 106 25.22 -2.05 20.85
CA THR A 106 25.14 -2.89 19.66
C THR A 106 24.52 -2.15 18.48
N THR A 107 25.29 -2.02 17.41
CA THR A 107 24.83 -1.54 16.10
C THR A 107 23.96 -2.60 15.43
N LEU A 108 22.88 -2.17 14.76
CA LEU A 108 21.94 -3.11 14.17
C LEU A 108 21.25 -2.57 12.92
N TRP A 109 20.97 -3.49 12.01
CA TRP A 109 20.05 -3.29 10.90
C TRP A 109 18.64 -3.71 11.31
N VAL A 110 17.64 -2.92 10.93
CA VAL A 110 16.23 -3.25 11.18
C VAL A 110 15.53 -3.48 9.87
N ALA A 111 14.85 -4.62 9.75
CA ALA A 111 13.85 -4.86 8.72
C ALA A 111 12.46 -4.62 9.31
N ALA A 112 11.66 -3.75 8.70
CA ALA A 112 10.31 -3.39 9.12
C ALA A 112 9.30 -3.58 7.99
N TRP A 113 8.14 -4.12 8.32
CA TRP A 113 7.03 -4.35 7.39
C TRP A 113 5.67 -4.03 8.05
N TYR A 114 4.62 -3.97 7.25
CA TYR A 114 3.25 -3.76 7.70
C TYR A 114 2.39 -4.99 7.40
N GLU A 115 1.83 -5.60 8.44
CA GLU A 115 0.86 -6.67 8.29
C GLU A 115 -0.55 -6.08 8.15
N LEU A 116 -1.38 -6.71 7.32
CA LEU A 116 -2.81 -6.38 7.24
C LEU A 116 -3.53 -7.24 8.27
N MET A 117 -4.22 -6.60 9.19
CA MET A 117 -5.00 -7.26 10.23
C MET A 117 -6.40 -7.63 9.69
N PRO A 118 -7.12 -8.58 10.32
CA PRO A 118 -8.46 -9.00 9.87
C PRO A 118 -9.49 -7.86 9.84
N ASP A 119 -9.30 -6.84 10.68
CA ASP A 119 -10.12 -5.62 10.74
C ASP A 119 -9.76 -4.58 9.66
N GLY A 120 -8.85 -4.91 8.74
CA GLY A 120 -8.36 -4.01 7.69
C GLY A 120 -7.33 -2.99 8.17
N SER A 121 -6.96 -2.98 9.44
CA SER A 121 -5.92 -2.10 9.98
C SER A 121 -4.52 -2.59 9.63
N ARG A 122 -3.52 -1.70 9.76
CA ARG A 122 -2.11 -2.02 9.45
C ARG A 122 -1.30 -2.04 10.73
N LYS A 123 -0.59 -3.14 10.97
CA LYS A 123 0.33 -3.27 12.12
C LYS A 123 1.77 -3.29 11.66
N LYS A 124 2.57 -2.34 12.14
CA LYS A 124 4.02 -2.34 11.89
C LYS A 124 4.67 -3.49 12.67
N ARG A 125 5.48 -4.29 11.99
CA ARG A 125 6.37 -5.30 12.55
C ARG A 125 7.81 -4.98 12.22
N SER A 126 8.73 -5.56 12.98
CA SER A 126 10.16 -5.43 12.71
C SER A 126 10.96 -6.60 13.24
N ALA A 127 12.06 -6.89 12.57
CA ALA A 127 13.13 -7.78 13.02
C ALA A 127 14.45 -7.01 13.06
N GLN A 128 15.29 -7.33 14.04
CA GLN A 128 16.57 -6.66 14.28
C GLN A 128 17.72 -7.63 14.00
N PHE A 129 18.78 -7.10 13.38
CA PHE A 129 19.94 -7.83 12.90
C PHE A 129 21.18 -7.12 13.42
N SER A 130 21.67 -7.58 14.57
CA SER A 130 22.78 -6.96 15.28
C SER A 130 24.15 -7.47 14.80
N TYR A 131 25.16 -6.61 14.83
CA TYR A 131 26.56 -6.96 14.52
C TYR A 131 27.58 -6.21 15.42
N GLY A 132 28.85 -6.62 15.35
CA GLY A 132 29.97 -5.86 15.94
C GLY A 132 30.28 -6.12 17.41
N THR A 133 29.65 -7.11 18.06
CA THR A 133 29.99 -7.51 19.45
C THR A 133 30.05 -9.03 19.57
N SER A 134 30.70 -9.56 20.62
CA SER A 134 30.76 -11.02 20.86
C SER A 134 29.38 -11.67 21.10
N ARG A 135 28.34 -10.87 21.35
CA ARG A 135 26.95 -11.33 21.56
C ARG A 135 26.07 -11.15 20.33
N THR A 136 26.60 -10.61 19.22
CA THR A 136 25.81 -10.38 18.01
C THR A 136 25.72 -11.61 17.13
N ARG A 137 24.62 -11.72 16.40
CA ARG A 137 24.35 -12.85 15.51
C ARG A 137 25.19 -12.82 14.23
N TYR A 138 25.57 -11.62 13.79
CA TYR A 138 26.36 -11.42 12.56
C TYR A 138 27.73 -10.86 12.91
N ALA A 139 28.74 -11.24 12.12
CA ALA A 139 30.12 -10.80 12.34
C ALA A 139 30.34 -9.39 11.80
N THR A 140 29.70 -9.06 10.67
CA THR A 140 29.90 -7.78 9.96
C THR A 140 28.58 -7.01 9.77
N SER A 141 28.70 -5.70 9.52
CA SER A 141 27.56 -4.85 9.14
C SER A 141 26.89 -5.34 7.85
N GLU A 142 27.71 -5.74 6.87
CA GLU A 142 27.23 -6.21 5.56
C GLU A 142 26.37 -7.47 5.70
N GLU A 143 26.81 -8.46 6.48
CA GLU A 143 26.04 -9.67 6.74
C GLU A 143 24.69 -9.36 7.40
N ALA A 144 24.69 -8.49 8.41
CA ALA A 144 23.47 -8.07 9.08
C ALA A 144 22.53 -7.29 8.15
N MET A 145 23.08 -6.45 7.27
CA MET A 145 22.33 -5.71 6.26
C MET A 145 21.68 -6.66 5.25
N GLN A 146 22.43 -7.59 4.68
CA GLN A 146 21.92 -8.56 3.71
C GLN A 146 20.85 -9.45 4.33
N ALA A 147 21.02 -9.87 5.59
CA ALA A 147 19.99 -10.62 6.31
C ALA A 147 18.71 -9.80 6.53
N ALA A 148 18.84 -8.51 6.87
CA ALA A 148 17.71 -7.60 7.01
C ALA A 148 16.99 -7.38 5.66
N ILE A 149 17.73 -7.20 4.57
CA ILE A 149 17.21 -7.08 3.19
C ILE A 149 16.44 -8.35 2.82
N LYS A 150 17.04 -9.53 3.00
CA LYS A 150 16.41 -10.81 2.69
C LYS A 150 15.10 -10.98 3.45
N ARG A 151 15.13 -10.77 4.77
CA ARG A 151 13.93 -10.86 5.61
C ARG A 151 12.85 -9.87 5.16
N ARG A 152 13.24 -8.64 4.82
CA ARG A 152 12.32 -7.62 4.36
C ARG A 152 11.67 -8.01 3.03
N GLN A 153 12.42 -8.57 2.08
CA GLN A 153 11.92 -9.03 0.78
C GLN A 153 10.96 -10.22 0.93
N GLU A 154 11.27 -11.19 1.79
CA GLU A 154 10.38 -12.30 2.11
C GLU A 154 9.03 -11.81 2.65
N GLU A 155 9.06 -10.88 3.62
CA GLU A 155 7.83 -10.31 4.19
C GLU A 155 7.10 -9.38 3.20
N GLU A 156 7.82 -8.73 2.27
CA GLU A 156 7.21 -7.99 1.16
C GLU A 156 6.41 -8.91 0.24
N ALA A 157 7.03 -10.01 -0.21
CA ALA A 157 6.40 -10.99 -1.07
C ALA A 157 5.20 -11.66 -0.39
N ARG A 158 5.26 -11.86 0.93
CA ARG A 158 4.18 -12.48 1.70
C ARG A 158 2.99 -11.55 1.93
N TRP A 159 3.23 -10.32 2.38
CA TRP A 159 2.17 -9.46 2.89
C TRP A 159 1.69 -8.39 1.91
N TYR A 160 2.53 -7.96 0.96
CA TYR A 160 2.25 -6.74 0.23
C TYR A 160 1.58 -7.04 -1.10
N CYS A 161 0.62 -6.20 -1.48
CA CYS A 161 0.03 -6.22 -2.82
C CYS A 161 0.97 -5.69 -3.91
N VAL A 162 2.09 -5.09 -3.51
CA VAL A 162 3.04 -4.43 -4.40
C VAL A 162 4.45 -4.74 -3.91
N VAL A 163 5.33 -5.08 -4.84
CA VAL A 163 6.76 -5.31 -4.60
C VAL A 163 7.61 -4.27 -5.31
N GLY A 164 8.81 -4.00 -4.80
CA GLY A 164 9.79 -3.10 -5.43
C GLY A 164 9.84 -1.68 -4.85
N GLN A 165 10.65 -0.83 -5.49
CA GLN A 165 11.02 0.48 -4.96
C GLN A 165 10.40 1.63 -5.76
N ARG A 166 9.77 2.58 -5.05
CA ARG A 166 9.21 3.84 -5.59
C ARG A 166 8.44 3.61 -6.90
N ASP A 167 8.92 4.15 -8.01
CA ASP A 167 8.26 4.11 -9.32
C ASP A 167 8.43 2.77 -10.06
N GLN A 168 9.38 1.93 -9.62
CA GLN A 168 9.57 0.56 -10.14
C GLN A 168 8.63 -0.46 -9.49
N ARG A 169 7.73 0.00 -8.62
CA ARG A 169 6.76 -0.85 -7.95
C ARG A 169 5.81 -1.49 -8.93
N ARG A 170 5.61 -2.79 -8.76
CA ARG A 170 4.69 -3.61 -9.54
C ARG A 170 3.75 -4.42 -8.65
N VAL A 171 2.63 -4.85 -9.22
CA VAL A 171 1.69 -5.73 -8.53
C VAL A 171 2.41 -7.01 -8.12
N ASN A 172 2.20 -7.44 -6.87
CA ASN A 172 2.62 -8.75 -6.40
C ASN A 172 1.60 -9.78 -6.90
N GLN A 173 2.02 -10.67 -7.81
CA GLN A 173 1.14 -11.61 -8.51
C GLN A 173 0.67 -12.76 -7.61
#